data_AF-A0A930ARY4-F1
#
_entry.id   AF-A0A930ARY4-F1
#
_cell.length_a   1.000
_cell.length_b   1.000
_cell.length_c   1.000
_cell.angle_alpha   90.00
_cell.angle_beta   90.00
_cell.angle_gamma   90.00
#
_symmetry.space_group_name_H-M   'P 1'
#
loop_
_entity.id
_entity.type
_entity.pdbx_description
1 polymer ?
#
loop_
_entity_poly.entity_id
_entity_poly.type
_entity_poly.pdbx_seq_one_letter_code
_entity_poly.pdbx_strand_id
1 'polypeptide(L)'
;MATIDRFATDTIRKSNPHLSQLKATIEPAFYSSNATEIPTLAEAYELASHAPNTTVLDAFVANAKDLGLPEDAHILTVVDGSVVGRTAKARRILGNNPAEDAKIIPIIREEIYNSSFKPFIKGTAVVGLDEDFMVKAHITMPKEHINNLYSWLLNFQIFNDQYKRRYDASKQYDENDIFIFFDPTWRHPDYPDGLAFFDTKHNCAAILGMSYFGEIKKGTLTLAWATAARNNYVSCHGGLKIFRKEGASYVASFFGLSGSGKSTLTHAKHDDKYDIEVLHD
;
A
#
# COMPACT_ATOMS: atom_id res chain seq x y z
N MET A 1 -16.57 -0.08 -11.67
CA MET A 1 -15.62 -0.20 -10.55
C MET A 1 -15.12 -1.62 -10.52
N ALA A 2 -13.81 -1.82 -10.45
CA ALA A 2 -13.18 -3.15 -10.48
C ALA A 2 -13.39 -3.95 -9.19
N THR A 3 -13.56 -3.27 -8.06
CA THR A 3 -13.69 -3.82 -6.71
C THR A 3 -14.80 -3.09 -5.95
N ILE A 4 -15.28 -3.70 -4.85
CA ILE A 4 -16.41 -3.25 -4.05
C ILE A 4 -15.96 -2.19 -3.05
N ASP A 5 -16.33 -0.94 -3.33
CA ASP A 5 -16.11 0.25 -2.49
C ASP A 5 -17.27 0.44 -1.49
N ARG A 6 -18.51 0.32 -1.98
CA ARG A 6 -19.74 0.63 -1.24
C ARG A 6 -20.74 -0.50 -1.27
N PHE A 7 -21.50 -0.61 -0.19
CA PHE A 7 -22.56 -1.59 -0.02
C PHE A 7 -23.94 -0.93 0.02
N ALA A 8 -24.94 -1.60 -0.56
CA ALA A 8 -26.33 -1.21 -0.34
C ALA A 8 -26.75 -1.55 1.11
N THR A 9 -27.55 -0.70 1.74
CA THR A 9 -27.89 -0.78 3.18
C THR A 9 -28.52 -2.12 3.61
N ASP A 10 -29.29 -2.74 2.72
CA ASP A 10 -29.89 -4.05 2.90
C ASP A 10 -28.87 -5.20 2.88
N THR A 11 -27.73 -5.02 2.20
CA THR A 11 -26.63 -6.00 2.15
C THR A 11 -25.68 -5.93 3.35
N ILE A 12 -25.76 -4.88 4.19
CA ILE A 12 -24.93 -4.73 5.39
C ILE A 12 -25.49 -5.64 6.50
N ARG A 13 -25.16 -6.93 6.42
CA ARG A 13 -25.64 -7.99 7.32
C ARG A 13 -24.49 -8.93 7.67
N LYS A 14 -24.62 -9.65 8.79
CA LYS A 14 -23.63 -10.65 9.24
C LYS A 14 -23.37 -11.76 8.21
N SER A 15 -24.35 -12.05 7.35
CA SER A 15 -24.26 -13.08 6.30
C SER A 15 -23.51 -12.61 5.05
N ASN A 16 -23.17 -11.33 4.92
CA ASN A 16 -22.46 -10.83 3.76
C ASN A 16 -21.00 -11.32 3.78
N PRO A 17 -20.54 -12.08 2.77
CA PRO A 17 -19.20 -12.66 2.74
C PRO A 17 -18.10 -11.61 2.59
N HIS A 18 -18.43 -10.38 2.22
CA HIS A 18 -17.48 -9.27 2.09
C HIS A 18 -17.32 -8.47 3.39
N LEU A 19 -18.08 -8.78 4.44
CA LEU A 19 -18.00 -8.07 5.71
C LEU A 19 -17.44 -8.96 6.81
N SER A 20 -16.48 -8.41 7.55
CA SER A 20 -15.95 -9.01 8.77
C SER A 20 -16.02 -8.03 9.93
N GLN A 21 -15.86 -8.55 11.15
CA GLN A 21 -15.77 -7.70 12.34
C GLN A 21 -14.62 -6.69 12.23
N LEU A 22 -13.48 -7.08 11.63
CA LEU A 22 -12.35 -6.19 11.43
C LEU A 22 -12.68 -5.10 10.41
N LYS A 23 -13.23 -5.46 9.24
CA LYS A 23 -13.60 -4.48 8.20
C LYS A 23 -14.61 -3.46 8.71
N ALA A 24 -15.67 -3.94 9.38
CA ALA A 24 -16.68 -3.07 9.99
C ALA A 24 -16.11 -2.16 11.10
N THR A 25 -14.97 -2.52 11.69
CA THR A 25 -14.27 -1.69 12.68
C THR A 25 -13.36 -0.66 12.01
N ILE A 26 -12.64 -1.05 10.96
CA ILE A 26 -11.64 -0.21 10.26
C ILE A 26 -12.27 0.82 9.34
N GLU A 27 -13.22 0.41 8.50
CA GLU A 27 -13.73 1.24 7.42
C GLU A 27 -14.32 2.59 7.87
N PRO A 28 -15.04 2.69 9.01
CA PRO A 28 -15.52 3.97 9.53
C PRO A 28 -14.44 5.04 9.73
N ALA A 29 -13.19 4.65 10.01
CA ALA A 29 -12.07 5.59 10.18
C ALA A 29 -11.78 6.43 8.91
N PHE A 30 -12.18 5.94 7.74
CA PHE A 30 -12.00 6.63 6.46
C PHE A 30 -13.09 7.68 6.19
N TYR A 31 -14.24 7.56 6.86
CA TYR A 31 -15.38 8.47 6.72
C TYR A 31 -15.50 9.47 7.88
N SER A 32 -14.61 9.35 8.87
CA SER A 32 -14.54 10.24 10.01
C SER A 32 -14.18 11.68 9.59
N SER A 33 -14.76 12.67 10.30
CA SER A 33 -14.55 14.10 10.02
C SER A 33 -13.14 14.59 10.31
N ASN A 34 -12.35 13.83 11.08
CA ASN A 34 -10.95 14.13 11.36
C ASN A 34 -10.01 13.71 10.21
N ALA A 35 -10.48 12.93 9.23
CA ALA A 35 -9.65 12.37 8.16
C ALA A 35 -9.78 13.16 6.84
N THR A 36 -8.77 13.96 6.54
CA THR A 36 -8.70 14.81 5.34
C THR A 36 -8.11 14.03 4.16
N GLU A 37 -8.78 14.06 3.01
CA GLU A 37 -8.26 13.42 1.79
C GLU A 37 -7.14 14.24 1.16
N ILE A 38 -6.06 13.57 0.74
CA ILE A 38 -4.98 14.13 -0.07
C ILE A 38 -5.16 13.64 -1.52
N PRO A 39 -5.71 14.47 -2.42
CA PRO A 39 -6.16 14.05 -3.75
C PRO A 39 -5.05 13.89 -4.78
N THR A 40 -3.89 14.54 -4.59
CA THR A 40 -2.83 14.57 -5.61
C THR A 40 -1.46 14.28 -5.02
N LEU A 41 -0.57 13.78 -5.89
CA LEU A 41 0.81 13.50 -5.51
C LEU A 41 1.59 14.81 -5.27
N ALA A 42 1.32 15.86 -6.05
CA ALA A 42 1.88 17.19 -5.84
C ALA A 42 1.51 17.77 -4.47
N GLU A 43 0.25 17.63 -4.03
CA GLU A 43 -0.16 18.09 -2.70
C GLU A 43 0.49 17.25 -1.59
N ALA A 44 0.56 15.93 -1.76
CA ALA A 44 1.27 15.07 -0.82
C ALA A 44 2.75 15.44 -0.69
N TYR A 45 3.41 15.73 -1.83
CA TYR A 45 4.79 16.20 -1.88
C TYR A 45 4.98 17.54 -1.19
N GLU A 46 4.10 18.51 -1.46
CA GLU A 46 4.19 19.84 -0.88
C GLU A 46 4.01 19.81 0.65
N LEU A 47 3.06 19.02 1.14
CA LEU A 47 2.89 18.84 2.58
C LEU A 47 4.07 18.07 3.20
N ALA A 48 4.64 17.10 2.48
CA ALA A 48 5.79 16.33 2.92
C ALA A 48 7.08 17.16 2.96
N SER A 49 7.31 18.04 1.98
CA SER A 49 8.49 18.91 1.90
C SER A 49 8.56 19.92 3.05
N HIS A 50 7.41 20.33 3.58
CA HIS A 50 7.27 21.24 4.72
C HIS A 50 7.12 20.51 6.07
N ALA A 51 7.13 19.17 6.10
CA ALA A 51 6.99 18.42 7.34
C ALA A 51 8.25 18.59 8.22
N PRO A 52 8.10 18.66 9.56
CA PRO A 52 9.20 19.00 10.46
C PRO A 52 10.33 17.96 10.50
N ASN A 53 10.08 16.73 10.06
CA ASN A 53 11.06 15.65 10.00
C ASN A 53 11.64 15.43 8.59
N THR A 54 11.37 16.32 7.65
CA THR A 54 11.85 16.22 6.27
C THR A 54 13.10 17.06 6.05
N THR A 55 14.09 16.43 5.41
CA THR A 55 15.21 17.12 4.77
C THR A 55 14.99 17.11 3.27
N VAL A 56 14.84 18.29 2.66
CA VAL A 56 14.82 18.47 1.20
C VAL A 56 16.27 18.44 0.71
N LEU A 57 16.59 17.52 -0.20
CA LEU A 57 17.93 17.40 -0.78
C LEU A 57 18.09 18.31 -2.01
N ASP A 58 19.32 18.58 -2.43
CA ASP A 58 19.58 19.31 -3.70
C ASP A 58 19.32 18.46 -4.96
N ALA A 59 19.12 17.15 -4.80
CA ALA A 59 18.88 16.24 -5.91
C ALA A 59 17.42 16.30 -6.37
N PHE A 60 17.18 16.38 -7.68
CA PHE A 60 15.84 16.38 -8.27
C PHE A 60 15.24 14.98 -8.35
N VAL A 61 13.91 14.91 -8.28
CA VAL A 61 13.15 13.70 -8.60
C VAL A 61 13.20 13.46 -10.11
N ALA A 62 13.68 12.29 -10.52
CA ALA A 62 13.70 11.92 -11.94
C ALA A 62 12.28 11.78 -12.50
N ASN A 63 12.04 12.34 -13.69
CA ASN A 63 10.74 12.33 -14.37
C ASN A 63 9.58 12.87 -13.51
N ALA A 64 9.84 13.90 -12.69
CA ALA A 64 8.87 14.45 -11.75
C ALA A 64 7.50 14.77 -12.39
N LYS A 65 7.52 15.39 -13.58
CA LYS A 65 6.30 15.72 -14.33
C LYS A 65 5.45 14.49 -14.67
N ASP A 66 6.09 13.39 -15.09
CA ASP A 66 5.40 12.15 -15.46
C ASP A 66 4.75 11.47 -14.25
N LEU A 67 5.32 11.69 -13.05
CA LEU A 67 4.75 11.26 -11.77
C LEU A 67 3.60 12.16 -11.30
N GLY A 68 3.41 13.34 -11.90
CA GLY A 68 2.47 14.36 -11.43
C GLY A 68 2.99 15.21 -10.28
N LEU A 69 4.31 15.37 -10.18
CA LEU A 69 5.01 16.27 -9.26
C LEU A 69 5.38 17.60 -9.95
N PRO A 70 5.70 18.66 -9.18
CA PRO A 70 6.37 19.85 -9.70
C PRO A 70 7.64 19.48 -10.49
N GLU A 71 7.93 20.18 -11.59
CA GLU A 71 9.12 19.89 -12.42
C GLU A 71 10.43 20.08 -11.65
N ASP A 72 10.43 20.95 -10.65
CA ASP A 72 11.53 21.24 -9.74
C ASP A 72 11.41 20.48 -8.40
N ALA A 73 10.65 19.38 -8.36
CA ALA A 73 10.54 18.55 -7.16
C ALA A 73 11.92 17.96 -6.81
N HIS A 74 12.30 18.13 -5.54
CA HIS A 74 13.53 17.64 -4.97
C HIS A 74 13.28 16.34 -4.18
N ILE A 75 14.31 15.51 -4.04
CA ILE A 75 14.23 14.28 -3.26
C ILE A 75 14.05 14.64 -1.78
N LEU A 76 13.05 14.04 -1.15
CA LEU A 76 12.78 14.18 0.28
C LEU A 76 13.44 13.01 1.03
N THR A 77 14.17 13.33 2.10
CA THR A 77 14.74 12.34 3.01
C THR A 77 14.17 12.52 4.41
N VAL A 78 13.86 11.41 5.07
CA VAL A 78 13.29 11.39 6.42
C VAL A 78 14.11 10.44 7.27
N VAL A 79 14.29 10.80 8.54
CA VAL A 79 14.86 9.91 9.56
C VAL A 79 13.74 9.42 10.46
N ASP A 80 13.36 8.16 10.29
CA ASP A 80 12.21 7.56 10.97
C ASP A 80 12.62 6.59 12.09
N GLY A 81 12.41 7.01 13.34
CA GLY A 81 12.33 6.15 14.53
C GLY A 81 13.48 5.14 14.72
N SER A 82 13.24 4.14 15.57
CA SER A 82 14.20 3.05 15.85
C SER A 82 13.95 1.79 15.03
N VAL A 83 12.80 1.69 14.36
CA VAL A 83 12.41 0.52 13.56
C VAL A 83 12.96 0.69 12.14
N VAL A 84 14.05 0.00 11.83
CA VAL A 84 14.78 0.12 10.56
C VAL A 84 14.38 -0.93 9.52
N GLY A 85 13.38 -1.77 9.82
CA GLY A 85 13.00 -2.89 8.97
C GLY A 85 11.68 -3.50 9.38
N ARG A 86 11.21 -4.47 8.58
CA ARG A 86 9.93 -5.14 8.86
C ARG A 86 10.02 -6.04 10.09
N THR A 87 8.98 -6.02 10.90
CA THR A 87 8.91 -6.78 12.15
C THR A 87 8.05 -8.03 11.98
N ALA A 88 8.67 -9.16 11.65
CA ALA A 88 7.95 -10.43 11.50
C ALA A 88 7.12 -10.81 12.75
N LYS A 89 7.62 -10.47 13.95
CA LYS A 89 6.94 -10.71 15.23
C LYS A 89 5.67 -9.89 15.44
N ALA A 90 5.53 -8.74 14.78
CA ALA A 90 4.34 -7.89 14.87
C ALA A 90 3.20 -8.38 13.97
N ARG A 91 3.50 -9.23 12.99
CA ARG A 91 2.55 -9.66 11.96
C ARG A 91 1.58 -10.71 12.49
N ARG A 92 0.28 -10.50 12.23
CA ARG A 92 -0.83 -11.41 12.55
C ARG A 92 -1.80 -11.49 11.38
N ILE A 93 -2.37 -12.67 11.13
CA ILE A 93 -3.39 -12.87 10.10
C ILE A 93 -4.64 -13.40 10.80
N LEU A 94 -5.77 -12.71 10.60
CA LEU A 94 -7.06 -13.08 11.18
C LEU A 94 -7.41 -14.53 10.83
N GLY A 95 -7.78 -15.31 11.84
CA GLY A 95 -8.14 -16.71 11.74
C GLY A 95 -7.00 -17.69 12.03
N ASN A 96 -5.74 -17.24 12.03
CA ASN A 96 -4.62 -18.11 12.39
C ASN A 96 -4.56 -18.39 13.90
N ASN A 97 -5.03 -17.46 14.74
CA ASN A 97 -5.08 -17.61 16.19
C ASN A 97 -6.35 -16.96 16.77
N PRO A 98 -7.51 -17.64 16.74
CA PRO A 98 -8.79 -17.07 17.16
C PRO A 98 -8.81 -16.50 18.59
N ALA A 99 -8.03 -17.08 19.49
CA ALA A 99 -7.94 -16.62 20.89
C ALA A 99 -7.19 -15.27 21.00
N GLU A 100 -6.20 -15.04 20.15
CA GLU A 100 -5.49 -13.75 20.07
C GLU A 100 -6.30 -12.74 19.25
N ASP A 101 -6.95 -13.17 18.16
CA ASP A 101 -7.83 -12.32 17.34
C ASP A 101 -8.92 -11.66 18.20
N ALA A 102 -9.53 -12.44 19.12
CA ALA A 102 -10.53 -11.93 20.05
C ALA A 102 -10.01 -10.82 20.99
N LYS A 103 -8.70 -10.78 21.26
CA LYS A 103 -8.04 -9.73 22.05
C LYS A 103 -7.66 -8.52 21.19
N ILE A 104 -7.19 -8.76 19.97
CA ILE A 104 -6.75 -7.72 19.04
C ILE A 104 -7.92 -6.84 18.57
N ILE A 105 -9.09 -7.42 18.31
CA ILE A 105 -10.21 -6.65 17.75
C ILE A 105 -10.66 -5.49 18.67
N PRO A 106 -10.86 -5.68 19.99
CA PRO A 106 -11.10 -4.57 20.92
C PRO A 106 -9.99 -3.52 20.93
N ILE A 107 -8.72 -3.94 20.85
CA ILE A 107 -7.57 -3.02 20.82
C ILE A 107 -7.63 -2.10 19.60
N ILE A 108 -7.92 -2.65 18.41
CA ILE A 108 -8.04 -1.87 17.17
C ILE A 108 -9.23 -0.90 17.26
N ARG A 109 -10.35 -1.33 17.85
CA ARG A 109 -11.50 -0.46 18.06
C ARG A 109 -11.17 0.72 18.97
N GLU A 110 -10.47 0.46 20.07
CA GLU A 110 -10.02 1.48 21.01
C GLU A 110 -9.06 2.47 20.33
N GLU A 111 -8.15 1.97 19.50
CA GLU A 111 -7.24 2.84 18.77
C GLU A 111 -7.98 3.73 17.77
N ILE A 112 -8.91 3.18 16.98
CA ILE A 112 -9.72 3.98 16.05
C ILE A 112 -10.52 5.05 16.80
N TYR A 113 -11.07 4.72 17.97
CA TYR A 113 -11.73 5.71 18.83
C TYR A 113 -10.75 6.82 19.24
N ASN A 114 -9.58 6.49 19.76
CA ASN A 114 -8.59 7.48 20.19
C ASN A 114 -8.06 8.33 19.01
N SER A 115 -7.85 7.72 17.85
CA SER A 115 -7.43 8.39 16.63
C SER A 115 -8.46 9.38 16.10
N SER A 116 -9.76 9.17 16.37
CA SER A 116 -10.84 10.09 15.94
C SER A 116 -10.71 11.51 16.51
N PHE A 117 -9.96 11.69 17.61
CA PHE A 117 -9.70 12.98 18.24
C PHE A 117 -8.39 13.65 17.77
N LYS A 118 -7.66 13.04 16.82
CA LYS A 118 -6.42 13.57 16.25
C LYS A 118 -6.62 13.92 14.77
N PRO A 119 -5.87 14.87 14.19
CA PRO A 119 -5.94 15.12 12.75
C PRO A 119 -5.39 13.92 11.97
N PHE A 120 -6.19 13.36 11.06
CA PHE A 120 -5.80 12.29 10.16
C PHE A 120 -5.81 12.77 8.71
N ILE A 121 -5.00 12.10 7.90
CA ILE A 121 -4.96 12.24 6.45
C ILE A 121 -5.21 10.88 5.81
N LYS A 122 -5.80 10.88 4.62
CA LYS A 122 -6.07 9.66 3.86
C LYS A 122 -5.73 9.85 2.39
N GLY A 123 -5.42 8.75 1.72
CA GLY A 123 -5.18 8.72 0.29
C GLY A 123 -5.74 7.47 -0.36
N THR A 124 -5.96 7.57 -1.66
CA THR A 124 -6.52 6.52 -2.50
C THR A 124 -5.59 6.24 -3.68
N ALA A 125 -5.30 4.97 -3.93
CA ALA A 125 -4.47 4.52 -5.04
C ALA A 125 -5.02 3.23 -5.66
N VAL A 126 -4.45 2.82 -6.78
CA VAL A 126 -4.70 1.55 -7.44
C VAL A 126 -3.44 0.70 -7.39
N VAL A 127 -3.63 -0.55 -6.99
CA VAL A 127 -2.61 -1.59 -7.06
C VAL A 127 -2.85 -2.40 -8.33
N GLY A 128 -1.87 -2.41 -9.22
CA GLY A 128 -1.97 -3.05 -10.54
C GLY A 128 -1.71 -2.06 -11.67
N LEU A 129 -0.98 -2.51 -12.69
CA LEU A 129 -0.61 -1.68 -13.86
C LEU A 129 -1.35 -2.08 -15.13
N ASP A 130 -2.05 -3.21 -15.11
CA ASP A 130 -2.77 -3.79 -16.25
C ASP A 130 -4.25 -3.90 -15.91
N GLU A 131 -5.12 -3.66 -16.89
CA GLU A 131 -6.59 -3.71 -16.71
C GLU A 131 -7.09 -5.13 -16.46
N ASP A 132 -6.27 -6.14 -16.74
CA ASP A 132 -6.51 -7.51 -16.31
C ASP A 132 -6.35 -7.71 -14.81
N PHE A 133 -5.75 -6.77 -14.06
CA PHE A 133 -5.70 -6.79 -12.60
C PHE A 133 -5.48 -5.39 -12.00
N MET A 134 -6.56 -4.77 -11.51
CA MET A 134 -6.53 -3.51 -10.76
C MET A 134 -7.38 -3.61 -9.51
N VAL A 135 -6.81 -3.26 -8.36
CA VAL A 135 -7.51 -3.23 -7.06
C VAL A 135 -7.38 -1.85 -6.46
N LYS A 136 -8.50 -1.21 -6.08
CA LYS A 136 -8.44 0.09 -5.40
C LYS A 136 -8.02 -0.12 -3.94
N ALA A 137 -7.20 0.79 -3.43
CA ALA A 137 -6.70 0.76 -2.07
C ALA A 137 -6.81 2.13 -1.41
N HIS A 138 -7.11 2.12 -0.12
CA HIS A 138 -7.23 3.26 0.75
C HIS A 138 -6.32 3.09 1.95
N ILE A 139 -5.63 4.16 2.33
CA ILE A 139 -4.86 4.22 3.56
C ILE A 139 -5.21 5.50 4.33
N THR A 140 -5.28 5.41 5.66
CA THR A 140 -5.47 6.55 6.56
C THR A 140 -4.44 6.51 7.69
N MET A 141 -3.94 7.68 8.10
CA MET A 141 -2.90 7.82 9.11
C MET A 141 -2.89 9.19 9.78
N PRO A 142 -2.23 9.39 10.93
CA PRO A 142 -2.09 10.71 11.53
C PRO A 142 -1.41 11.69 10.56
N LYS A 143 -1.84 12.96 10.59
CA LYS A 143 -1.36 14.01 9.67
C LYS A 143 0.17 14.17 9.69
N GLU A 144 0.78 13.94 10.84
CA GLU A 144 2.23 14.01 11.07
C GLU A 144 3.02 12.98 10.24
N HIS A 145 2.35 11.95 9.70
CA HIS A 145 2.95 10.91 8.86
C HIS A 145 2.75 11.14 7.36
N ILE A 146 2.58 12.40 6.93
CA ILE A 146 2.48 12.77 5.52
C ILE A 146 3.60 12.20 4.63
N ASN A 147 4.83 12.07 5.15
CA ASN A 147 5.93 11.44 4.42
C ASN A 147 5.67 9.96 4.06
N ASN A 148 5.01 9.22 4.97
CA ASN A 148 4.59 7.85 4.71
C ASN A 148 3.46 7.79 3.67
N LEU A 149 2.50 8.71 3.74
CA LEU A 149 1.43 8.80 2.74
C LEU A 149 2.00 9.14 1.36
N TYR A 150 2.89 10.13 1.27
CA TYR A 150 3.58 10.50 0.03
C TYR A 150 4.36 9.30 -0.55
N SER A 151 5.14 8.61 0.28
CA SER A 151 5.88 7.41 -0.14
C SER A 151 4.95 6.29 -0.61
N TRP A 152 3.78 6.12 0.02
CA TRP A 152 2.77 5.16 -0.39
C TRP A 152 2.14 5.52 -1.74
N LEU A 153 1.76 6.79 -1.94
CA LEU A 153 1.23 7.30 -3.21
C LEU A 153 2.26 7.27 -4.35
N LEU A 154 3.57 7.34 -4.05
CA LEU A 154 4.62 7.13 -5.05
C LEU A 154 4.75 5.66 -5.49
N ASN A 155 4.41 4.72 -4.61
CA ASN A 155 4.61 3.29 -4.86
C ASN A 155 3.37 2.60 -5.45
N PHE A 156 2.21 3.24 -5.39
CA PHE A 156 0.94 2.77 -5.94
C PHE A 156 0.33 3.85 -6.83
N GLN A 157 -0.50 3.46 -7.80
CA GLN A 157 -0.95 4.41 -8.81
C GLN A 157 -2.00 5.35 -8.23
N ILE A 158 -1.68 6.63 -8.05
CA ILE A 158 -2.64 7.58 -7.49
C ILE A 158 -3.94 7.56 -8.29
N PHE A 159 -5.08 7.62 -7.61
CA PHE A 159 -6.40 7.49 -8.25
C PHE A 159 -6.86 8.79 -8.94
N ASN A 160 -6.03 9.29 -9.86
CA ASN A 160 -6.31 10.43 -10.72
C ASN A 160 -7.24 10.05 -11.89
N ASP A 161 -7.61 11.02 -12.73
CA ASP A 161 -8.52 10.81 -13.85
C ASP A 161 -8.06 9.72 -14.83
N GLN A 162 -6.76 9.59 -15.07
CA GLN A 162 -6.21 8.55 -15.93
C GLN A 162 -6.43 7.17 -15.32
N TYR A 163 -5.99 6.97 -14.08
CA TYR A 163 -6.12 5.67 -13.40
C TYR A 163 -7.57 5.35 -13.05
N LYS A 164 -8.41 6.35 -12.80
CA LYS A 164 -9.85 6.18 -12.66
C LYS A 164 -10.47 5.60 -13.93
N ARG A 165 -10.15 6.15 -15.11
CA ARG A 165 -10.65 5.61 -16.39
C ARG A 165 -10.22 4.15 -16.61
N ARG A 166 -8.94 3.84 -16.36
CA ARG A 166 -8.41 2.48 -16.49
C ARG A 166 -9.06 1.52 -15.50
N TYR A 167 -9.19 1.92 -14.24
CA TYR A 167 -9.87 1.15 -13.21
C TYR A 167 -11.36 0.90 -13.54
N ASP A 168 -12.05 1.90 -14.08
CA ASP A 168 -13.44 1.77 -14.51
C ASP A 168 -13.59 0.80 -15.71
N ALA A 169 -12.57 0.69 -16.57
CA ALA A 169 -12.51 -0.25 -17.69
C ALA A 169 -11.95 -1.65 -17.33
N SER A 170 -11.28 -1.76 -16.18
CA SER A 170 -10.61 -3.00 -15.75
C SER A 170 -11.59 -4.12 -15.38
N LYS A 171 -11.05 -5.34 -15.33
CA LYS A 171 -11.80 -6.54 -14.94
C LYS A 171 -12.44 -6.36 -13.57
N GLN A 172 -13.72 -6.70 -13.47
CA GLN A 172 -14.47 -6.67 -12.21
C GLN A 172 -14.19 -7.93 -11.38
N TYR A 173 -14.04 -7.73 -10.08
CA TYR A 173 -13.81 -8.74 -9.07
C TYR A 173 -14.88 -8.66 -8.00
N ASP A 174 -15.32 -9.83 -7.53
CA ASP A 174 -16.17 -9.97 -6.36
C ASP A 174 -15.34 -9.84 -5.07
N GLU A 175 -14.67 -8.69 -4.93
CA GLU A 175 -13.64 -8.42 -3.94
C GLU A 175 -13.76 -7.00 -3.41
N ASN A 176 -13.45 -6.80 -2.12
CA ASN A 176 -13.43 -5.47 -1.53
C ASN A 176 -12.27 -4.62 -2.04
N ASP A 177 -12.47 -3.30 -2.04
CA ASP A 177 -11.37 -2.35 -1.98
C ASP A 177 -10.49 -2.64 -0.74
N ILE A 178 -9.20 -2.33 -0.85
CA ILE A 178 -8.24 -2.51 0.25
C ILE A 178 -8.37 -1.34 1.23
N PHE A 179 -8.49 -1.61 2.53
CA PHE A 179 -8.51 -0.59 3.58
C PHE A 179 -7.41 -0.81 4.62
N ILE A 180 -6.50 0.15 4.75
CA ILE A 180 -5.37 0.09 5.70
C ILE A 180 -5.47 1.24 6.70
N PHE A 181 -5.73 0.90 7.95
CA PHE A 181 -5.60 1.83 9.07
C PHE A 181 -4.16 1.80 9.59
N PHE A 182 -3.47 2.94 9.59
CA PHE A 182 -2.07 3.03 9.97
C PHE A 182 -1.88 4.06 11.08
N ASP A 183 -1.49 3.63 12.29
CA ASP A 183 -1.10 4.55 13.37
C ASP A 183 0.26 4.13 13.96
N PRO A 184 1.36 4.74 13.53
CA PRO A 184 2.70 4.42 14.05
C PRO A 184 2.97 5.01 15.44
N THR A 185 2.10 5.87 15.97
CA THR A 185 2.22 6.47 17.31
C THR A 185 1.70 5.54 18.40
N TRP A 186 0.88 4.56 18.04
CA TRP A 186 0.33 3.57 18.94
C TRP A 186 1.38 2.78 19.72
N ARG A 187 1.11 2.49 20.99
CA ARG A 187 1.95 1.66 21.87
C ARG A 187 1.07 0.79 22.75
N HIS A 188 1.50 -0.44 23.02
CA HIS A 188 0.77 -1.35 23.89
C HIS A 188 1.72 -2.34 24.60
N PRO A 189 1.53 -2.62 25.89
CA PRO A 189 2.42 -3.50 26.66
C PRO A 189 2.50 -4.92 26.09
N ASP A 190 1.37 -5.48 25.61
CA ASP A 190 1.34 -6.82 25.02
C ASP A 190 1.93 -6.89 23.60
N TYR A 191 2.12 -5.74 22.94
CA TYR A 191 2.61 -5.65 21.55
C TYR A 191 3.73 -4.59 21.47
N PRO A 192 4.86 -4.80 22.16
CA PRO A 192 5.92 -3.80 22.27
C PRO A 192 6.63 -3.51 20.94
N ASP A 193 6.64 -4.48 20.02
CA ASP A 193 7.23 -4.34 18.69
C ASP A 193 6.24 -3.78 17.64
N GLY A 194 5.03 -3.39 18.06
CA GLY A 194 3.92 -3.02 17.19
C GLY A 194 3.02 -4.20 16.81
N LEU A 195 2.00 -3.90 16.00
CA LEU A 195 0.99 -4.87 15.57
C LEU A 195 0.59 -4.61 14.11
N ALA A 196 0.82 -5.58 13.23
CA ALA A 196 0.32 -5.56 11.85
C ALA A 196 -0.68 -6.71 11.66
N PHE A 197 -1.97 -6.40 11.80
CA PHE A 197 -3.06 -7.38 11.76
C PHE A 197 -3.82 -7.32 10.44
N PHE A 198 -3.85 -8.43 9.72
CA PHE A 198 -4.40 -8.53 8.37
C PHE A 198 -5.63 -9.44 8.34
N ASP A 199 -6.74 -8.92 7.81
CA ASP A 199 -7.84 -9.74 7.31
C ASP A 199 -7.70 -9.84 5.79
N THR A 200 -6.95 -10.87 5.37
CA THR A 200 -6.64 -11.09 3.97
C THR A 200 -7.86 -11.51 3.15
N LYS A 201 -8.93 -12.01 3.78
CA LYS A 201 -10.16 -12.42 3.09
C LYS A 201 -11.08 -11.25 2.76
N HIS A 202 -11.06 -10.19 3.57
CA HIS A 202 -11.93 -9.03 3.40
C HIS A 202 -11.17 -7.75 3.03
N ASN A 203 -9.88 -7.88 2.67
CA ASN A 203 -9.01 -6.81 2.20
C ASN A 203 -8.88 -5.62 3.17
N CYS A 204 -8.68 -5.89 4.46
CA CYS A 204 -8.38 -4.81 5.41
C CYS A 204 -7.25 -5.17 6.39
N ALA A 205 -6.60 -4.13 6.91
CA ALA A 205 -5.53 -4.29 7.90
C ALA A 205 -5.41 -3.10 8.84
N ALA A 206 -4.99 -3.36 10.08
CA ALA A 206 -4.51 -2.36 11.01
C ALA A 206 -3.01 -2.54 11.22
N ILE A 207 -2.23 -1.48 11.01
CA ILE A 207 -0.78 -1.46 11.17
C ILE A 207 -0.43 -0.40 12.21
N LEU A 208 0.00 -0.84 13.39
CA LEU A 208 0.11 -0.02 14.59
C LEU A 208 1.52 -0.06 15.18
N GLY A 209 2.00 1.09 15.64
CA GLY A 209 3.25 1.21 16.40
C GLY A 209 4.55 1.05 15.62
N MET A 210 4.51 1.10 14.29
CA MET A 210 5.69 0.95 13.41
C MET A 210 5.72 2.08 12.37
N SER A 211 6.74 2.94 12.41
CA SER A 211 6.87 4.07 11.46
C SER A 211 7.46 3.69 10.10
N TYR A 212 8.07 2.50 9.99
CA TYR A 212 8.81 2.08 8.80
C TYR A 212 7.88 1.90 7.59
N PHE A 213 8.09 2.70 6.54
CA PHE A 213 7.34 2.68 5.28
C PHE A 213 7.16 1.26 4.68
N GLY A 214 8.17 0.41 4.82
CA GLY A 214 8.13 -0.95 4.29
C GLY A 214 6.96 -1.79 4.83
N GLU A 215 6.41 -1.47 6.01
CA GLU A 215 5.24 -2.12 6.56
C GLU A 215 3.97 -1.81 5.76
N ILE A 216 3.70 -0.53 5.47
CA ILE A 216 2.50 -0.17 4.69
C ILE A 216 2.64 -0.60 3.23
N LYS A 217 3.84 -0.52 2.62
CA LYS A 217 4.08 -1.02 1.26
C LYS A 217 3.82 -2.52 1.15
N LYS A 218 4.48 -3.32 2.00
CA LYS A 218 4.34 -4.79 1.95
C LYS A 218 3.01 -5.26 2.53
N GLY A 219 2.39 -4.49 3.42
CA GLY A 219 1.03 -4.71 3.90
C GLY A 219 -0.01 -4.56 2.78
N THR A 220 0.07 -3.49 2.00
CA THR A 220 -0.77 -3.28 0.81
C THR A 220 -0.61 -4.41 -0.20
N LEU A 221 0.64 -4.78 -0.52
CA LEU A 221 0.91 -5.90 -1.42
C LEU A 221 0.43 -7.25 -0.88
N THR A 222 0.44 -7.46 0.44
CA THR A 222 -0.12 -8.68 1.05
C THR A 222 -1.60 -8.83 0.69
N LEU A 223 -2.38 -7.77 0.84
CA LEU A 223 -3.82 -7.79 0.59
C LEU A 223 -4.12 -7.89 -0.92
N ALA A 224 -3.37 -7.16 -1.75
CA ALA A 224 -3.49 -7.26 -3.20
C ALA A 224 -3.12 -8.66 -3.72
N TRP A 225 -2.05 -9.28 -3.20
CA TRP A 225 -1.67 -10.64 -3.59
C TRP A 225 -2.65 -11.70 -3.08
N ALA A 226 -3.23 -11.50 -1.90
CA ALA A 226 -4.31 -12.37 -1.43
C ALA A 226 -5.53 -12.29 -2.37
N THR A 227 -5.89 -11.09 -2.82
CA THR A 227 -6.93 -10.85 -3.83
C THR A 227 -6.59 -11.55 -5.15
N ALA A 228 -5.36 -11.36 -5.65
CA ALA A 228 -4.88 -12.02 -6.87
C ALA A 228 -4.96 -13.56 -6.78
N ALA A 229 -4.54 -14.14 -5.66
CA ALA A 229 -4.58 -15.59 -5.44
C ALA A 229 -6.01 -16.14 -5.43
N ARG A 230 -6.99 -15.42 -4.84
CA ARG A 230 -8.41 -15.79 -4.89
C ARG A 230 -9.01 -15.68 -6.30
N ASN A 231 -8.37 -14.93 -7.18
CA ASN A 231 -8.81 -14.69 -8.55
C ASN A 231 -7.95 -15.42 -9.61
N ASN A 232 -7.28 -16.51 -9.22
CA ASN A 232 -6.50 -17.41 -10.08
C ASN A 232 -5.22 -16.81 -10.69
N TYR A 233 -4.67 -15.77 -10.07
CA TYR A 233 -3.33 -15.25 -10.42
C TYR A 233 -2.26 -15.87 -9.52
N VAL A 234 -1.03 -15.92 -10.03
CA VAL A 234 0.16 -16.27 -9.26
C VAL A 234 0.90 -14.99 -8.89
N SER A 235 0.90 -14.66 -7.61
CA SER A 235 1.64 -13.50 -7.10
C SER A 235 3.12 -13.85 -6.90
N CYS A 236 3.98 -13.08 -7.54
CA CYS A 236 5.40 -13.35 -7.67
C CYS A 236 6.22 -12.13 -7.25
N HIS A 237 7.18 -12.31 -6.35
CA HIS A 237 8.14 -11.26 -5.99
C HIS A 237 9.42 -11.48 -6.80
N GLY A 238 9.48 -10.88 -7.99
CA GLY A 238 10.56 -11.07 -8.94
C GLY A 238 10.74 -9.86 -9.85
N GLY A 239 11.93 -9.70 -10.40
CA GLY A 239 12.15 -8.74 -11.48
C GLY A 239 11.74 -9.32 -12.81
N LEU A 240 11.28 -8.49 -13.75
CA LEU A 240 10.92 -8.90 -15.10
C LEU A 240 11.61 -8.00 -16.11
N LYS A 241 12.14 -8.61 -17.18
CA LYS A 241 12.66 -7.86 -18.32
C LYS A 241 12.48 -8.59 -19.65
N ILE A 242 12.46 -7.83 -20.71
CA ILE A 242 12.42 -8.30 -22.09
C ILE A 242 13.83 -8.23 -22.66
N PHE A 243 14.26 -9.33 -23.28
CA PHE A 243 15.42 -9.40 -24.15
C PHE A 243 14.96 -9.37 -25.60
N ARG A 244 15.44 -8.41 -26.39
CA ARG A 244 15.16 -8.34 -27.83
C ARG A 244 16.42 -8.57 -28.65
N LYS A 245 16.30 -9.44 -29.67
CA LYS A 245 17.36 -9.71 -30.65
C LYS A 245 16.78 -10.26 -31.95
N GLU A 246 17.24 -9.76 -33.09
CA GLU A 246 16.91 -10.29 -34.43
C GLU A 246 15.39 -10.46 -34.68
N GLY A 247 14.58 -9.53 -34.16
CA GLY A 247 13.12 -9.56 -34.30
C GLY A 247 12.39 -10.48 -33.30
N ALA A 248 13.10 -11.22 -32.44
CA ALA A 248 12.53 -12.03 -31.38
C ALA A 248 12.54 -11.28 -30.03
N SER A 249 11.49 -11.51 -29.23
CA SER A 249 11.37 -11.00 -27.86
C SER A 249 11.25 -12.16 -26.88
N TYR A 250 12.05 -12.14 -25.81
CA TYR A 250 12.04 -13.13 -24.74
C TYR A 250 11.83 -12.45 -23.39
N VAL A 251 10.77 -12.82 -22.68
CA VAL A 251 10.51 -12.31 -21.32
C VAL A 251 11.16 -13.24 -20.31
N ALA A 252 11.94 -12.69 -19.39
CA ALA A 252 12.54 -13.43 -18.28
C ALA A 252 12.10 -12.85 -16.94
N SER A 253 11.83 -13.75 -15.99
CA SER A 253 11.53 -13.42 -14.61
C SER A 253 12.66 -13.88 -13.70
N PHE A 254 13.10 -13.01 -12.79
CA PHE A 254 14.20 -13.26 -11.85
C PHE A 254 13.66 -13.37 -10.44
N PHE A 255 13.82 -14.54 -9.83
CA PHE A 255 13.43 -14.82 -8.46
C PHE A 255 14.66 -15.02 -7.60
N GLY A 256 14.66 -14.42 -6.41
CA GLY A 256 15.81 -14.50 -5.51
C GLY A 256 15.51 -13.93 -4.14
N LEU A 257 16.25 -14.43 -3.14
CA LEU A 257 16.21 -13.87 -1.79
C LEU A 257 16.87 -12.49 -1.77
N SER A 258 16.60 -11.72 -0.72
CA SER A 258 17.27 -10.43 -0.53
C SER A 258 18.80 -10.62 -0.53
N GLY A 259 19.50 -9.82 -1.34
CA GLY A 259 20.96 -9.91 -1.50
C GLY A 259 21.44 -10.93 -2.54
N SER A 260 20.57 -11.70 -3.20
CA SER A 260 20.98 -12.71 -4.19
C SER A 260 21.28 -12.16 -5.59
N GLY A 261 21.36 -10.83 -5.74
CA GLY A 261 21.60 -10.19 -7.04
C GLY A 261 20.40 -10.09 -7.98
N LYS A 262 19.16 -10.28 -7.49
CA LYS A 262 17.93 -10.15 -8.31
C LYS A 262 17.92 -8.85 -9.13
N SER A 263 18.07 -7.71 -8.46
CA SER A 263 18.09 -6.40 -9.10
C SER A 263 19.26 -6.26 -10.09
N THR A 264 20.44 -6.79 -9.73
CA THR A 264 21.60 -6.82 -10.63
C THR A 264 21.27 -7.57 -11.92
N LEU A 265 20.63 -8.74 -11.83
CA LEU A 265 20.23 -9.53 -12.99
C LEU A 265 19.11 -8.86 -13.79
N THR A 266 18.12 -8.26 -13.12
CA THR A 266 17.06 -7.49 -13.76
C THR A 266 17.64 -6.32 -14.57
N HIS A 267 18.56 -5.54 -14.02
CA HIS A 267 19.12 -4.35 -14.66
C HIS A 267 20.34 -4.60 -15.56
N ALA A 268 20.88 -5.83 -15.60
CA ALA A 268 22.05 -6.16 -16.42
C ALA A 268 21.82 -5.84 -17.91
N LYS A 269 22.73 -5.03 -18.48
CA LYS A 269 22.72 -4.60 -19.88
C LYS A 269 23.39 -5.57 -20.85
N HIS A 270 24.14 -6.55 -20.32
CA HIS A 270 24.77 -7.62 -21.12
C HIS A 270 25.64 -7.10 -22.27
N ASP A 271 26.46 -6.09 -21.99
CA ASP A 271 27.37 -5.46 -22.97
C ASP A 271 26.65 -5.04 -24.27
N ASP A 272 25.40 -4.58 -24.13
CA ASP A 272 24.50 -4.15 -25.22
C ASP A 272 24.26 -5.21 -26.30
N LYS A 273 24.49 -6.50 -25.97
CA LYS A 273 24.23 -7.64 -26.86
C LYS A 273 22.73 -7.81 -27.19
N TYR A 274 21.86 -7.31 -26.31
CA TYR A 274 20.41 -7.37 -26.43
C TYR A 274 19.84 -5.97 -26.18
N ASP A 275 18.75 -5.63 -26.87
CA ASP A 275 17.92 -4.51 -26.45
C ASP A 275 17.10 -4.95 -25.22
N ILE A 276 17.36 -4.31 -24.07
CA ILE A 276 16.81 -4.68 -22.76
C ILE A 276 15.78 -3.66 -22.33
N GLU A 277 14.55 -4.12 -22.11
CA GLU A 277 13.47 -3.37 -21.48
C GLU A 277 13.16 -3.96 -20.11
N VAL A 278 13.38 -3.19 -19.04
CA VAL A 278 13.02 -3.60 -17.68
C VAL A 278 11.54 -3.29 -17.44
N LEU A 279 10.77 -4.31 -17.11
CA LEU A 279 9.34 -4.18 -16.82
C LEU A 279 9.08 -3.95 -15.33
N HIS A 280 9.87 -4.59 -14.44
CA HIS A 280 9.69 -4.53 -12.99
C HIS A 280 10.94 -5.01 -12.23
N ASP A 281 11.16 -4.56 -10.98
CA ASP A 281 12.16 -5.10 -10.02
C ASP A 281 11.67 -5.09 -8.56
#